data_AF-A0A7S0SBQ9-F1
#
_entry.id   AF-A0A7S0SBQ9-F1
#
_cell.length_a   1.000
_cell.length_b   1.000
_cell.length_c   1.000
_cell.angle_alpha   90.00
_cell.angle_beta   90.00
_cell.angle_gamma   90.00
#
_symmetry.space_group_name_H-M   'P 1'
#
loop_
_entity.id
_entity.type
_entity.pdbx_description
1 polymer ?
#
loop_
_entity_poly.entity_id
_entity_poly.type
_entity_poly.pdbx_seq_one_letter_code
_entity_poly.pdbx_strand_id
1 'polypeptide(L)'
;GAGGGTDESPFAHLKRGAISGRISGGGGGASTVGASASEPSKTGSGTAANPSGRHSMEGAEVDKVFLHELDIVPPPAGVLEQLSPDELTRIFHISDQLDGEAVVEFVRSLCVVSLEETAARSPRVYSLTKIVEIAHLNMNRIRLVWSRIWSVLADFFVTSGCHPNLQVAMYVVDSLRQLAMKFLERGELASYSFQNDFLRPFVVVMRQSPRTEIRELIIRCMSQMVLARVGNIKSGWKSMFMVFTTAAADDQRGIVVLAFETIERIIREHFVHITETDATAFTDCVNCLIAFTNSDCSPDVSLNAIAFLRFCALKLADGSLGNLDEPRQESLGDTDAALEAAAPSEAAPSEREKGTTCFTDADVHVYFWFPLLAGLSELTFDPRPEIRRSALEVLFDILKFHGDNFSAGFWARVYDSILLPIFDHVRAELGEEDAG
;
A
#
# COMPACT_ATOMS: atom_id res chain seq x y z
N GLY A 1 -45.71 -26.59 16.28
CA GLY A 1 -44.91 -26.71 17.52
C GLY A 1 -43.46 -26.78 17.12
N ALA A 2 -42.61 -25.96 17.76
CA ALA A 2 -41.26 -25.61 17.34
C ALA A 2 -40.33 -26.76 16.96
N GLY A 3 -39.58 -26.58 15.87
CA GLY A 3 -38.34 -27.30 15.59
C GLY A 3 -37.21 -26.27 15.49
N GLY A 4 -36.28 -26.28 16.44
CA GLY A 4 -35.11 -25.42 16.46
C GLY A 4 -34.07 -25.93 15.47
N GLY A 5 -33.75 -25.10 14.47
CA GLY A 5 -32.56 -25.24 13.64
C GLY A 5 -31.47 -24.33 14.20
N THR A 6 -30.35 -24.91 14.61
CA THR A 6 -29.11 -24.18 14.91
C THR A 6 -28.52 -23.67 13.59
N ASP A 7 -28.43 -22.35 13.47
CA ASP A 7 -27.83 -21.63 12.35
C ASP A 7 -26.30 -21.86 12.38
N GLU A 8 -25.80 -22.80 11.58
CA GLU A 8 -24.36 -23.02 11.33
C GLU A 8 -23.81 -21.99 10.33
N SER A 9 -24.10 -20.71 10.55
CA SER A 9 -23.48 -19.61 9.83
C SER A 9 -22.23 -19.15 10.60
N PRO A 10 -21.06 -19.02 9.95
CA PRO A 10 -19.82 -18.56 10.60
C PRO A 10 -19.91 -17.11 11.13
N PHE A 11 -21.03 -16.41 10.90
CA PHE A 11 -21.26 -15.00 11.24
C PHE A 11 -22.17 -14.76 12.46
N ALA A 12 -22.54 -15.80 13.21
CA ALA A 12 -23.44 -15.66 14.38
C ALA A 12 -22.90 -14.73 15.50
N HIS A 13 -21.59 -14.47 15.54
CA HIS A 13 -20.93 -13.65 16.56
C HIS A 13 -21.08 -12.13 16.33
N LEU A 14 -21.37 -11.69 15.11
CA LEU A 14 -21.51 -10.26 14.76
C LEU A 14 -22.89 -9.68 15.13
N LYS A 15 -23.93 -10.51 15.28
CA LYS A 15 -25.29 -10.07 15.66
C LYS A 15 -25.44 -9.68 17.13
N ARG A 16 -24.47 -10.03 17.99
CA ARG A 16 -24.64 -9.95 19.47
C ARG A 16 -24.21 -8.60 20.09
N GLY A 17 -23.66 -7.67 19.29
CA GLY A 17 -23.17 -6.37 19.77
C GLY A 17 -24.22 -5.26 19.89
N ALA A 18 -25.44 -5.45 19.38
CA ALA A 18 -26.42 -4.37 19.24
C ALA A 18 -27.50 -4.31 20.33
N ILE A 19 -27.50 -5.22 21.32
CA ILE A 19 -28.55 -5.29 22.35
C ILE A 19 -27.94 -5.53 23.74
N SER A 20 -27.23 -4.54 24.30
CA SER A 20 -27.09 -4.43 25.76
C SER A 20 -26.60 -3.05 26.15
N GLY A 21 -27.50 -2.07 26.13
CA GLY A 21 -27.27 -0.74 26.70
C GLY A 21 -28.53 -0.25 27.38
N ARG A 22 -28.76 -0.68 28.64
CA ARG A 22 -29.54 0.03 29.67
C ARG A 22 -29.68 -0.84 30.92
N ILE A 23 -29.17 -0.34 32.05
CA ILE A 23 -29.80 -0.27 33.40
C ILE A 23 -28.73 -0.31 34.52
N SER A 24 -28.70 0.79 35.32
CA SER A 24 -28.32 1.02 36.73
C SER A 24 -27.21 0.18 37.39
N GLY A 25 -26.33 0.71 38.25
CA GLY A 25 -26.40 1.87 39.12
C GLY A 25 -25.93 1.48 40.53
N GLY A 26 -25.05 2.29 41.13
CA GLY A 26 -24.86 2.40 42.59
C GLY A 26 -23.96 1.37 43.31
N GLY A 27 -23.18 1.86 44.26
CA GLY A 27 -22.65 1.06 45.38
C GLY A 27 -21.14 1.18 45.58
N GLY A 28 -20.74 1.85 46.67
CA GLY A 28 -19.35 2.16 47.02
C GLY A 28 -18.54 1.03 47.65
N GLY A 29 -17.28 1.35 47.95
CA GLY A 29 -16.36 0.52 48.72
C GLY A 29 -15.09 1.30 49.07
N ALA A 30 -14.99 1.70 50.34
CA ALA A 30 -13.79 2.29 50.95
C ALA A 30 -12.87 1.19 51.51
N SER A 31 -11.57 1.52 51.63
CA SER A 31 -10.55 1.07 52.62
C SER A 31 -9.17 0.92 51.92
N THR A 32 -8.22 1.86 52.07
CA THR A 32 -7.13 1.92 53.10
C THR A 32 -6.22 0.67 53.05
N VAL A 33 -4.88 0.70 52.98
CA VAL A 33 -3.83 1.39 53.77
C VAL A 33 -2.48 1.25 53.00
N GLY A 34 -1.64 2.29 52.88
CA GLY A 34 -0.33 2.39 53.56
C GLY A 34 0.79 2.76 52.56
N ALA A 35 1.36 3.98 52.58
CA ALA A 35 2.60 4.40 53.28
C ALA A 35 3.84 3.58 52.84
N SER A 36 4.99 4.12 52.43
CA SER A 36 5.66 5.39 52.73
C SER A 36 6.87 5.63 51.80
N ALA A 37 7.22 6.92 51.60
CA ALA A 37 8.56 7.57 51.58
C ALA A 37 9.81 6.75 51.14
N SER A 38 10.81 7.27 50.42
CA SER A 38 11.46 8.60 50.50
C SER A 38 12.57 8.68 49.44
N GLU A 39 12.81 9.88 48.89
CA GLU A 39 14.09 10.27 48.24
C GLU A 39 15.20 10.46 49.30
N PRO A 40 16.48 10.55 48.89
CA PRO A 40 17.04 11.90 48.71
C PRO A 40 18.03 12.06 47.54
N SER A 41 18.19 13.33 47.17
CA SER A 41 19.10 13.91 46.19
C SER A 41 20.56 14.01 46.66
N LYS A 42 21.51 14.14 45.71
CA LYS A 42 22.56 15.20 45.68
C LYS A 42 23.54 15.10 44.49
N THR A 43 23.56 16.20 43.72
CA THR A 43 24.71 17.00 43.21
C THR A 43 25.87 16.37 42.42
N GLY A 44 26.17 16.95 41.25
CA GLY A 44 27.47 16.85 40.58
C GLY A 44 27.54 17.66 39.27
N SER A 45 28.47 18.62 39.21
CA SER A 45 28.65 19.68 38.22
C SER A 45 29.30 19.25 36.89
N GLY A 46 28.88 19.87 35.78
CA GLY A 46 29.83 20.54 34.88
C GLY A 46 30.00 20.02 33.46
N THR A 47 30.17 20.99 32.55
CA THR A 47 30.79 20.98 31.21
C THR A 47 29.93 20.63 29.99
N ALA A 48 29.90 21.63 29.09
CA ALA A 48 29.35 21.61 27.75
C ALA A 48 30.19 20.75 26.81
N ALA A 49 29.53 19.95 25.97
CA ALA A 49 30.11 19.42 24.74
C ALA A 49 28.98 19.06 23.75
N ASN A 50 29.06 19.64 22.56
CA ASN A 50 28.31 19.28 21.34
C ASN A 50 28.28 17.76 21.11
N PRO A 51 27.17 17.17 20.61
CA PRO A 51 27.24 15.91 19.92
C PRO A 51 26.95 16.11 18.43
N SER A 52 28.01 16.30 17.65
CA SER A 52 28.04 15.93 16.23
C SER A 52 28.12 14.40 16.16
N GLY A 53 26.99 13.73 16.40
CA GLY A 53 26.89 12.27 16.36
C GLY A 53 26.60 11.77 14.95
N ARG A 54 27.64 11.35 14.22
CA ARG A 54 27.50 10.36 13.15
C ARG A 54 26.93 9.10 13.81
N HIS A 55 25.64 8.83 13.61
CA HIS A 55 25.05 7.55 13.99
C HIS A 55 25.58 6.49 13.03
N SER A 56 26.54 5.69 13.53
CA SER A 56 26.83 4.36 12.98
C SER A 56 25.53 3.55 13.00
N MET A 57 25.19 3.03 11.83
CA MET A 57 23.99 2.25 11.58
C MET A 57 24.16 0.86 12.20
N GLU A 58 23.71 0.70 13.43
CA GLU A 58 23.44 -0.63 13.99
C GLU A 58 22.11 -1.11 13.38
N GLY A 59 22.23 -2.04 12.43
CA GLY A 59 21.14 -2.49 11.57
C GLY A 59 20.01 -3.15 12.35
N ALA A 60 18.78 -2.73 12.02
CA ALA A 60 17.57 -3.42 12.43
C ALA A 60 17.60 -4.86 11.87
N GLU A 61 17.64 -5.84 12.77
CA GLU A 61 17.56 -7.26 12.46
C GLU A 61 16.16 -7.64 11.98
N VAL A 62 15.99 -7.84 10.67
CA VAL A 62 14.90 -8.68 10.14
C VAL A 62 15.44 -9.46 8.91
N ASP A 63 15.43 -10.78 9.06
CA ASP A 63 15.66 -11.87 8.09
C ASP A 63 17.03 -11.96 7.40
N LYS A 64 18.04 -12.33 8.20
CA LYS A 64 19.30 -12.96 7.74
C LYS A 64 19.12 -14.33 7.05
N VAL A 65 17.89 -14.83 6.90
CA VAL A 65 17.60 -16.19 6.41
C VAL A 65 17.87 -16.38 4.92
N PHE A 66 17.71 -15.33 4.08
CA PHE A 66 17.87 -15.45 2.63
C PHE A 66 19.29 -15.16 2.10
N LEU A 67 20.16 -14.56 2.91
CA LEU A 67 21.46 -14.02 2.45
C LEU A 67 22.67 -14.88 2.86
N HIS A 68 22.50 -15.90 3.71
CA HIS A 68 23.62 -16.70 4.23
C HIS A 68 24.10 -17.82 3.27
N GLU A 69 23.47 -17.98 2.11
CA GLU A 69 23.80 -19.02 1.11
C GLU A 69 24.28 -18.46 -0.23
N LEU A 70 24.77 -17.22 -0.25
CA LEU A 70 25.42 -16.69 -1.44
C LEU A 70 26.92 -17.03 -1.39
N ASP A 71 27.31 -18.14 -2.02
CA ASP A 71 28.71 -18.43 -2.42
C ASP A 71 29.15 -17.42 -3.51
N ILE A 72 29.12 -16.12 -3.18
CA ILE A 72 29.67 -15.07 -4.03
C ILE A 72 31.17 -15.12 -3.87
N VAL A 73 31.84 -15.61 -4.91
CA VAL A 73 33.30 -15.66 -4.95
C VAL A 73 33.82 -14.21 -4.97
N PRO A 74 34.66 -13.80 -4.01
CA PRO A 74 35.25 -12.47 -4.03
C PRO A 74 36.14 -12.29 -5.27
N PRO A 75 36.37 -11.04 -5.73
CA PRO A 75 37.31 -10.79 -6.82
C PRO A 75 38.69 -11.43 -6.53
N PRO A 76 39.43 -11.86 -7.57
CA PRO A 76 40.76 -12.44 -7.39
C PRO A 76 41.69 -11.49 -6.62
N ALA A 77 42.42 -12.02 -5.62
CA ALA A 77 43.26 -11.21 -4.71
C ALA A 77 44.25 -10.28 -5.44
N GLY A 78 44.82 -10.71 -6.56
CA GLY A 78 45.75 -9.89 -7.35
C GLY A 78 45.15 -8.64 -7.99
N VAL A 79 43.81 -8.55 -8.13
CA VAL A 79 43.12 -7.33 -8.58
C VAL A 79 42.91 -6.36 -7.41
N LEU A 80 42.62 -6.90 -6.22
CA LEU A 80 42.45 -6.12 -4.99
C LEU A 80 43.78 -5.52 -4.50
N GLU A 81 44.91 -6.16 -4.80
CA GLU A 81 46.25 -5.65 -4.45
C GLU A 81 46.73 -4.49 -5.34
N GLN A 82 46.16 -4.33 -6.54
CA GLN A 82 46.56 -3.26 -7.50
C GLN A 82 45.76 -1.97 -7.35
N LEU A 83 44.70 -1.99 -6.55
CA LEU A 83 43.83 -0.85 -6.31
C LEU A 83 43.88 -0.57 -4.81
N SER A 84 44.29 0.62 -4.39
CA SER A 84 44.19 0.93 -2.97
C SER A 84 42.71 0.89 -2.58
N PRO A 85 42.31 0.12 -1.54
CA PRO A 85 40.91 0.03 -1.11
C PRO A 85 40.31 1.40 -0.82
N ASP A 86 41.15 2.34 -0.38
CA ASP A 86 40.79 3.72 -0.10
C ASP A 86 40.44 4.51 -1.37
N GLU A 87 41.18 4.35 -2.48
CA GLU A 87 40.90 5.08 -3.73
C GLU A 87 39.63 4.59 -4.44
N LEU A 88 39.40 3.26 -4.47
CA LEU A 88 38.16 2.70 -5.01
C LEU A 88 36.94 3.14 -4.21
N THR A 89 37.04 3.04 -2.89
CA THR A 89 35.97 3.46 -1.99
C THR A 89 35.72 4.97 -2.15
N ARG A 90 36.77 5.76 -2.32
CA ARG A 90 36.67 7.21 -2.57
C ARG A 90 35.89 7.53 -3.85
N ILE A 91 36.10 6.80 -4.95
CA ILE A 91 35.37 7.02 -6.22
C ILE A 91 33.85 6.89 -6.02
N PHE A 92 33.40 5.90 -5.24
CA PHE A 92 31.97 5.73 -4.97
C PHE A 92 31.42 6.78 -4.01
N HIS A 93 32.21 7.20 -3.03
CA HIS A 93 31.81 8.23 -2.06
C HIS A 93 31.73 9.63 -2.66
N ILE A 94 32.56 9.97 -3.66
CA ILE A 94 32.45 11.26 -4.37
C ILE A 94 31.27 11.31 -5.35
N SER A 95 30.51 10.22 -5.51
CA SER A 95 29.40 10.16 -6.45
C SER A 95 28.33 11.22 -6.16
N ASP A 96 28.19 11.69 -4.92
CA ASP A 96 27.29 12.77 -4.50
C ASP A 96 27.79 14.18 -4.87
N GLN A 97 29.09 14.33 -5.14
CA GLN A 97 29.77 15.57 -5.52
C GLN A 97 29.93 15.73 -7.03
N LEU A 98 29.76 14.66 -7.80
CA LEU A 98 29.78 14.72 -9.26
C LEU A 98 28.69 15.66 -9.79
N ASP A 99 28.92 16.29 -10.94
CA ASP A 99 27.86 17.03 -11.61
C ASP A 99 26.78 16.08 -12.18
N GLY A 100 25.67 16.65 -12.64
CA GLY A 100 24.50 15.89 -13.06
C GLY A 100 24.73 14.99 -14.28
N GLU A 101 25.61 15.36 -15.22
CA GLU A 101 25.93 14.51 -16.37
C GLU A 101 26.92 13.42 -15.96
N ALA A 102 27.97 13.80 -15.23
CA ALA A 102 29.01 12.88 -14.79
C ALA A 102 28.46 11.74 -13.93
N VAL A 103 27.56 12.04 -12.98
CA VAL A 103 26.96 11.00 -12.12
C VAL A 103 26.07 10.03 -12.92
N VAL A 104 25.35 10.52 -13.92
CA VAL A 104 24.49 9.67 -14.76
C VAL A 104 25.33 8.73 -15.62
N GLU A 105 26.42 9.23 -16.21
CA GLU A 105 27.33 8.40 -17.01
C GLU A 105 28.10 7.40 -16.14
N PHE A 106 28.49 7.81 -14.94
CA PHE A 106 29.11 6.92 -13.96
C PHE A 106 28.19 5.76 -13.56
N VAL A 107 26.93 6.05 -13.22
CA VAL A 107 25.93 5.04 -12.88
C VAL A 107 25.67 4.11 -14.06
N ARG A 108 25.54 4.63 -15.28
CA ARG A 108 25.36 3.83 -16.49
C ARG A 108 26.51 2.86 -16.71
N SER A 109 27.75 3.35 -16.64
CA SER A 109 28.94 2.53 -16.80
C SER A 109 29.02 1.44 -15.75
N LEU A 110 28.72 1.77 -14.48
CA LEU A 110 28.72 0.79 -13.41
C LEU A 110 27.63 -0.29 -13.58
N CYS A 111 26.45 0.08 -14.08
CA CYS A 111 25.40 -0.89 -14.42
C CYS A 111 25.87 -1.89 -15.48
N VAL A 112 26.58 -1.42 -16.52
CA VAL A 112 27.15 -2.31 -17.55
C VAL A 112 28.16 -3.27 -16.93
N VAL A 113 29.10 -2.78 -16.12
CA VAL A 113 30.08 -3.63 -15.42
C VAL A 113 29.39 -4.65 -14.52
N SER A 114 28.34 -4.25 -13.79
CA SER A 114 27.59 -5.16 -12.93
C SER A 114 26.85 -6.24 -13.73
N LEU A 115 26.36 -5.94 -14.94
CA LEU A 115 25.74 -6.94 -15.80
C LEU A 115 26.78 -7.96 -16.30
N GLU A 116 27.99 -7.51 -16.66
CA GLU A 116 29.08 -8.40 -17.04
C GLU A 116 29.56 -9.27 -15.87
N GLU A 117 29.67 -8.71 -14.67
CA GLU A 117 30.06 -9.43 -13.46
C GLU A 117 29.08 -10.54 -13.06
N THR A 118 27.78 -10.27 -13.21
CA THR A 118 26.71 -11.22 -12.85
C THR A 118 26.50 -12.30 -13.91
N ALA A 119 26.77 -11.99 -15.18
CA ALA A 119 26.71 -12.93 -16.30
C ALA A 119 27.95 -13.85 -16.40
N ALA A 120 29.00 -13.58 -15.63
CA ALA A 120 30.21 -14.40 -15.63
C ALA A 120 29.95 -15.85 -15.17
N ARG A 121 30.82 -16.78 -15.57
CA ARG A 121 30.71 -18.22 -15.19
C ARG A 121 30.65 -18.45 -13.68
N SER A 122 31.31 -17.58 -12.92
CA SER A 122 31.19 -17.46 -11.47
C SER A 122 30.64 -16.06 -11.17
N PRO A 123 29.31 -15.91 -10.98
CA PRO A 123 28.69 -14.61 -10.77
C PRO A 123 29.27 -13.87 -9.56
N ARG A 124 29.49 -12.57 -9.72
CA ARG A 124 29.94 -11.67 -8.66
C ARG A 124 28.95 -10.51 -8.55
N VAL A 125 28.74 -10.00 -7.34
CA VAL A 125 27.78 -8.92 -7.07
C VAL A 125 28.45 -7.65 -6.53
N TYR A 126 29.77 -7.53 -6.63
CA TYR A 126 30.50 -6.37 -6.10
C TYR A 126 30.02 -5.07 -6.71
N SER A 127 29.94 -4.99 -8.05
CA SER A 127 29.45 -3.76 -8.70
C SER A 127 27.97 -3.52 -8.38
N LEU A 128 27.17 -4.57 -8.17
CA LEU A 128 25.78 -4.44 -7.73
C LEU A 128 25.69 -3.81 -6.34
N THR A 129 26.52 -4.25 -5.38
CA THR A 129 26.52 -3.66 -4.03
C THR A 129 26.87 -2.17 -4.09
N LYS A 130 27.80 -1.79 -4.98
CA LYS A 130 28.16 -0.39 -5.22
C LYS A 130 27.05 0.40 -5.89
N ILE A 131 26.29 -0.19 -6.81
CA ILE A 131 25.08 0.43 -7.37
C ILE A 131 24.09 0.78 -6.26
N VAL A 132 23.86 -0.12 -5.30
CA VAL A 132 22.96 0.13 -4.16
C VAL A 132 23.48 1.26 -3.27
N GLU A 133 24.78 1.26 -2.94
CA GLU A 133 25.41 2.33 -2.15
C GLU A 133 25.28 3.71 -2.85
N ILE A 134 25.61 3.79 -4.14
CA ILE A 134 25.53 5.03 -4.92
C ILE A 134 24.09 5.50 -5.05
N ALA A 135 23.15 4.58 -5.31
CA ALA A 135 21.73 4.91 -5.39
C ALA A 135 21.28 5.57 -4.08
N HIS A 136 21.66 5.02 -2.93
CA HIS A 136 21.37 5.58 -1.62
C HIS A 136 21.98 6.98 -1.41
N LEU A 137 23.28 7.14 -1.67
CA LEU A 137 23.98 8.43 -1.52
C LEU A 137 23.37 9.55 -2.37
N ASN A 138 22.87 9.20 -3.56
CA ASN A 138 22.39 10.17 -4.54
C ASN A 138 20.88 10.45 -4.48
N MET A 139 20.12 9.77 -3.60
CA MET A 139 18.66 9.97 -3.49
C MET A 139 18.26 11.42 -3.17
N ASN A 140 19.13 12.18 -2.51
CA ASN A 140 18.87 13.56 -2.10
C ASN A 140 19.24 14.62 -3.15
N ARG A 141 19.69 14.20 -4.34
CA ARG A 141 19.96 15.13 -5.44
C ARG A 141 18.71 15.84 -5.93
N ILE A 142 18.92 16.94 -6.65
CA ILE A 142 17.85 17.62 -7.37
C ILE A 142 17.08 16.64 -8.25
N ARG A 143 15.75 16.81 -8.28
CA ARG A 143 14.81 15.84 -8.86
C ARG A 143 15.12 15.48 -10.31
N LEU A 144 15.48 16.46 -11.13
CA LEU A 144 15.80 16.25 -12.54
C LEU A 144 16.99 15.29 -12.73
N VAL A 145 18.03 15.45 -11.92
CA VAL A 145 19.22 14.58 -11.97
C VAL A 145 18.88 13.21 -11.38
N TRP A 146 18.19 13.16 -10.24
CA TRP A 146 17.76 11.91 -9.64
C TRP A 146 16.88 11.08 -10.59
N SER A 147 15.92 11.70 -11.26
CA SER A 147 15.06 11.01 -12.23
C SER A 147 15.87 10.35 -13.35
N ARG A 148 16.91 11.02 -13.85
CA ARG A 148 17.81 10.46 -14.86
C ARG A 148 18.68 9.32 -14.33
N ILE A 149 19.19 9.45 -13.10
CA ILE A 149 19.90 8.35 -12.42
C ILE A 149 18.97 7.16 -12.25
N TRP A 150 17.77 7.39 -11.71
CA TRP A 150 16.80 6.35 -11.42
C TRP A 150 16.30 5.67 -12.69
N SER A 151 16.14 6.38 -13.80
CA SER A 151 15.80 5.76 -15.09
C SER A 151 16.81 4.67 -15.48
N VAL A 152 18.12 4.94 -15.33
CA VAL A 152 19.17 3.96 -15.62
C VAL A 152 19.11 2.79 -14.62
N LEU A 153 18.95 3.09 -13.34
CA LEU A 153 18.88 2.07 -12.28
C LEU A 153 17.65 1.17 -12.41
N ALA A 154 16.48 1.74 -12.74
CA ALA A 154 15.24 1.01 -12.92
C ALA A 154 15.38 -0.03 -14.03
N ASP A 155 15.93 0.34 -15.19
CA ASP A 155 16.19 -0.58 -16.30
C ASP A 155 17.18 -1.69 -15.89
N PHE A 156 18.23 -1.34 -15.13
CA PHE A 156 19.18 -2.30 -14.57
C PHE A 156 18.51 -3.29 -13.60
N PHE A 157 17.67 -2.81 -12.67
CA PHE A 157 16.97 -3.65 -11.70
C PHE A 157 15.94 -4.57 -12.37
N VAL A 158 15.24 -4.10 -13.41
CA VAL A 158 14.33 -4.95 -14.19
C VAL A 158 15.09 -6.07 -14.89
N THR A 159 16.16 -5.72 -15.59
CA THR A 159 16.98 -6.67 -16.34
C THR A 159 17.61 -7.71 -15.41
N SER A 160 18.26 -7.25 -14.34
CA SER A 160 18.95 -8.11 -13.38
C SER A 160 17.98 -8.88 -12.47
N GLY A 161 16.78 -8.35 -12.22
CA GLY A 161 15.72 -9.03 -11.46
C GLY A 161 15.14 -10.24 -12.19
N CYS A 162 15.32 -10.30 -13.51
CA CYS A 162 14.93 -11.43 -14.36
C CYS A 162 16.13 -12.35 -14.71
N HIS A 163 17.23 -12.27 -13.96
CA HIS A 163 18.47 -12.99 -14.27
C HIS A 163 18.30 -14.54 -14.25
N PRO A 164 18.99 -15.29 -15.14
CA PRO A 164 18.90 -16.75 -15.21
C PRO A 164 19.45 -17.49 -13.98
N ASN A 165 20.29 -16.85 -13.17
CA ASN A 165 20.69 -17.36 -11.85
C ASN A 165 19.70 -16.86 -10.80
N LEU A 166 19.04 -17.80 -10.09
CA LEU A 166 17.98 -17.49 -9.11
C LEU A 166 18.53 -16.64 -7.97
N GLN A 167 19.70 -17.00 -7.46
CA GLN A 167 20.33 -16.31 -6.35
C GLN A 167 20.66 -14.85 -6.69
N VAL A 168 21.14 -14.60 -7.92
CA VAL A 168 21.38 -13.23 -8.40
C VAL A 168 20.07 -12.45 -8.49
N ALA A 169 19.03 -13.03 -9.10
CA ALA A 169 17.73 -12.37 -9.21
C ALA A 169 17.12 -12.06 -7.82
N MET A 170 17.20 -12.99 -6.87
CA MET A 170 16.76 -12.77 -5.49
C MET A 170 17.54 -11.64 -4.82
N TYR A 171 18.87 -11.61 -4.98
CA TYR A 171 19.72 -10.55 -4.44
C TYR A 171 19.38 -9.18 -5.04
N VAL A 172 19.07 -9.11 -6.34
CA VAL A 172 18.65 -7.88 -7.02
C VAL A 172 17.29 -7.39 -6.49
N VAL A 173 16.31 -8.28 -6.36
CA VAL A 173 14.98 -7.94 -5.85
C VAL A 173 15.05 -7.47 -4.39
N ASP A 174 15.87 -8.12 -3.57
CA ASP A 174 16.10 -7.67 -2.20
C ASP A 174 16.82 -6.32 -2.13
N SER A 175 17.83 -6.11 -2.98
CA SER A 175 18.54 -4.83 -3.10
C SER A 175 17.57 -3.69 -3.48
N LEU A 176 16.66 -3.94 -4.42
CA LEU A 176 15.61 -3.00 -4.80
C LEU A 176 14.67 -2.73 -3.62
N ARG A 177 14.29 -3.74 -2.84
CA ARG A 177 13.48 -3.60 -1.61
C ARG A 177 14.18 -2.73 -0.57
N GLN A 178 15.48 -2.93 -0.34
CA GLN A 178 16.25 -2.12 0.61
C GLN A 178 16.24 -0.63 0.21
N LEU A 179 16.45 -0.34 -1.08
CA LEU A 179 16.38 1.02 -1.59
C LEU A 179 14.96 1.59 -1.50
N ALA A 180 13.93 0.82 -1.82
CA ALA A 180 12.54 1.24 -1.71
C ALA A 180 12.14 1.54 -0.26
N MET A 181 12.55 0.72 0.70
CA MET A 181 12.34 0.95 2.13
C MET A 181 12.93 2.28 2.58
N LYS A 182 14.13 2.62 2.10
CA LYS A 182 14.78 3.91 2.36
C LYS A 182 14.12 5.06 1.61
N PHE A 183 13.67 4.85 0.39
CA PHE A 183 12.99 5.87 -0.38
C PHE A 183 11.62 6.23 0.25
N LEU A 184 10.87 5.24 0.73
CA LEU A 184 9.59 5.41 1.42
C LEU A 184 9.72 5.99 2.83
N GLU A 185 10.91 6.05 3.44
CA GLU A 185 11.13 6.87 4.65
C GLU A 185 10.92 8.37 4.35
N ARG A 186 11.07 8.76 3.08
CA ARG A 186 10.90 10.13 2.62
C ARG A 186 9.42 10.34 2.28
N GLY A 187 8.83 11.38 2.86
CA GLY A 187 7.51 11.82 2.47
C GLY A 187 7.47 12.23 1.00
N GLU A 188 6.36 11.93 0.34
CA GLU A 188 6.08 12.41 -1.02
C GLU A 188 5.29 13.72 -0.95
N LEU A 189 5.68 14.71 -1.77
CA LEU A 189 4.91 15.95 -1.88
C LEU A 189 3.63 15.69 -2.66
N ALA A 190 2.55 16.39 -2.27
CA ALA A 190 1.29 16.35 -3.00
C ALA A 190 1.47 16.71 -4.49
N SER A 191 0.71 16.06 -5.37
CA SER A 191 0.76 16.21 -6.84
C SER A 191 1.98 15.61 -7.56
N TYR A 192 2.82 14.85 -6.86
CA TYR A 192 3.91 14.09 -7.48
C TYR A 192 3.72 12.59 -7.29
N SER A 193 4.22 11.78 -8.24
CA SER A 193 4.08 10.32 -8.24
C SER A 193 5.43 9.58 -8.24
N PHE A 194 6.40 10.08 -7.49
CA PHE A 194 7.76 9.52 -7.45
C PHE A 194 7.80 8.12 -6.86
N GLN A 195 6.98 7.83 -5.84
CA GLN A 195 6.93 6.50 -5.25
C GLN A 195 6.42 5.47 -6.26
N ASN A 196 5.42 5.84 -7.07
CA ASN A 196 4.95 5.00 -8.17
C ASN A 196 6.09 4.64 -9.14
N ASP A 197 6.81 5.65 -9.64
CA ASP A 197 7.94 5.46 -10.57
C ASP A 197 9.09 4.67 -9.94
N PHE A 198 9.36 4.88 -8.65
CA PHE A 198 10.37 4.14 -7.91
C PHE A 198 10.02 2.66 -7.78
N LEU A 199 8.75 2.35 -7.51
CA LEU A 199 8.30 0.96 -7.28
C LEU A 199 7.98 0.21 -8.59
N ARG A 200 7.90 0.91 -9.73
CA ARG A 200 7.61 0.32 -11.05
C ARG A 200 8.47 -0.91 -11.40
N PRO A 201 9.78 -0.99 -11.08
CA PRO A 201 10.56 -2.18 -11.38
C PRO A 201 9.99 -3.46 -10.75
N PHE A 202 9.38 -3.40 -9.55
CA PHE A 202 8.72 -4.57 -8.96
C PHE A 202 7.55 -5.08 -9.79
N VAL A 203 6.73 -4.15 -10.31
CA VAL A 203 5.59 -4.47 -11.18
C VAL A 203 6.07 -5.20 -12.43
N VAL A 204 7.15 -4.70 -13.03
CA VAL A 204 7.70 -5.26 -14.27
C VAL A 204 8.32 -6.64 -14.01
N VAL A 205 9.14 -6.80 -12.96
CA VAL A 205 9.76 -8.09 -12.63
C VAL A 205 8.71 -9.13 -12.23
N MET A 206 7.66 -8.74 -11.48
CA MET A 206 6.54 -9.63 -11.13
C MET A 206 5.88 -10.21 -12.38
N ARG A 207 5.66 -9.37 -13.40
CA ARG A 207 5.03 -9.76 -14.66
C ARG A 207 5.94 -10.60 -15.56
N GLN A 208 7.24 -10.31 -15.58
CA GLN A 208 8.18 -10.91 -16.53
C GLN A 208 8.86 -12.18 -16.00
N SER A 209 8.99 -12.33 -14.67
CA SER A 209 9.75 -13.42 -14.09
C SER A 209 9.01 -14.76 -14.20
N PRO A 210 9.61 -15.77 -14.86
CA PRO A 210 9.01 -17.10 -14.92
C PRO A 210 9.13 -17.87 -13.59
N ARG A 211 9.92 -17.38 -12.63
CA ARG A 211 10.24 -18.08 -11.38
C ARG A 211 9.25 -17.74 -10.27
N THR A 212 8.59 -18.76 -9.75
CA THR A 212 7.67 -18.66 -8.62
C THR A 212 8.35 -18.02 -7.40
N GLU A 213 9.59 -18.38 -7.12
CA GLU A 213 10.37 -17.88 -5.98
C GLU A 213 10.58 -16.35 -6.04
N ILE A 214 10.77 -15.81 -7.24
CA ILE A 214 10.94 -14.36 -7.44
C ILE A 214 9.60 -13.65 -7.27
N ARG A 215 8.53 -14.18 -7.86
CA ARG A 215 7.19 -13.60 -7.74
C ARG A 215 6.69 -13.61 -6.29
N GLU A 216 6.92 -14.71 -5.58
CA GLU A 216 6.67 -14.82 -4.15
C GLU A 216 7.50 -13.82 -3.33
N LEU A 217 8.80 -13.71 -3.60
CA LEU A 217 9.68 -12.75 -2.93
C LEU A 217 9.17 -11.31 -3.11
N ILE A 218 8.72 -10.94 -4.31
CA ILE A 218 8.17 -9.59 -4.57
C ILE A 218 6.93 -9.32 -3.71
N ILE A 219 6.01 -10.27 -3.59
CA ILE A 219 4.81 -10.12 -2.74
C ILE A 219 5.22 -9.93 -1.27
N ARG A 220 6.19 -10.71 -0.79
CA ARG A 220 6.74 -10.55 0.56
C ARG A 220 7.40 -9.18 0.76
N CYS A 221 8.12 -8.68 -0.25
CA CYS A 221 8.70 -7.33 -0.24
C CYS A 221 7.60 -6.27 -0.09
N MET A 222 6.51 -6.36 -0.88
CA MET A 222 5.37 -5.44 -0.77
C MET A 222 4.74 -5.48 0.62
N SER A 223 4.47 -6.67 1.15
CA SER A 223 3.88 -6.85 2.48
C SER A 223 4.72 -6.20 3.57
N GLN A 224 6.04 -6.42 3.55
CA GLN A 224 6.99 -5.81 4.48
C GLN A 224 7.05 -4.28 4.35
N MET A 225 7.10 -3.76 3.12
CA MET A 225 7.12 -2.31 2.89
C MET A 225 5.86 -1.63 3.43
N VAL A 226 4.68 -2.23 3.22
CA VAL A 226 3.43 -1.71 3.78
C VAL A 226 3.49 -1.72 5.31
N LEU A 227 3.82 -2.86 5.93
CA LEU A 227 3.92 -2.97 7.38
C LEU A 227 4.85 -1.90 8.00
N ALA A 228 5.98 -1.66 7.35
CA ALA A 228 6.99 -0.77 7.90
C ALA A 228 6.75 0.71 7.58
N ARG A 229 6.00 1.04 6.51
CA ARG A 229 5.94 2.40 5.95
C ARG A 229 4.54 2.86 5.57
N VAL A 230 3.46 2.20 6.01
CA VAL A 230 2.07 2.52 5.62
C VAL A 230 1.73 4.01 5.69
N GLY A 231 2.16 4.73 6.73
CA GLY A 231 1.91 6.16 6.88
C GLY A 231 2.56 7.06 5.82
N ASN A 232 3.63 6.58 5.21
CA ASN A 232 4.39 7.31 4.19
C ASN A 232 4.04 6.90 2.76
N ILE A 233 3.30 5.81 2.56
CA ILE A 233 2.93 5.36 1.21
C ILE A 233 1.84 6.29 0.69
N LYS A 234 2.13 6.92 -0.46
CA LYS A 234 1.26 7.83 -1.20
C LYS A 234 1.02 7.27 -2.60
N SER A 235 1.59 7.85 -3.66
CA SER A 235 1.46 7.32 -5.02
C SER A 235 2.00 5.89 -5.17
N GLY A 236 2.82 5.43 -4.22
CA GLY A 236 3.33 4.06 -4.17
C GLY A 236 2.24 2.98 -4.08
N TRP A 237 1.05 3.32 -3.56
CA TRP A 237 -0.09 2.40 -3.52
C TRP A 237 -0.44 1.85 -4.89
N LYS A 238 -0.37 2.67 -5.94
CA LYS A 238 -0.65 2.25 -7.32
C LYS A 238 0.24 1.08 -7.75
N SER A 239 1.57 1.20 -7.57
CA SER A 239 2.50 0.13 -7.91
C SER A 239 2.30 -1.11 -7.03
N MET A 240 1.98 -0.94 -5.75
CA MET A 240 1.72 -2.08 -4.85
C MET A 240 0.45 -2.84 -5.27
N PHE A 241 -0.65 -2.15 -5.54
CA PHE A 241 -1.87 -2.78 -6.05
C PHE A 241 -1.64 -3.41 -7.42
N MET A 242 -0.88 -2.79 -8.33
CA MET A 242 -0.51 -3.42 -9.60
C MET A 242 0.26 -4.74 -9.43
N VAL A 243 1.13 -4.85 -8.43
CA VAL A 243 1.81 -6.13 -8.09
C VAL A 243 0.78 -7.17 -7.65
N PHE A 244 -0.11 -6.83 -6.72
CA PHE A 244 -1.12 -7.76 -6.20
C PHE A 244 -2.16 -8.15 -7.27
N THR A 245 -2.59 -7.22 -8.11
CA THR A 245 -3.44 -7.47 -9.28
C THR A 245 -2.77 -8.41 -10.27
N THR A 246 -1.45 -8.27 -10.49
CA THR A 246 -0.71 -9.21 -11.33
C THR A 246 -0.63 -10.60 -10.68
N ALA A 247 -0.46 -10.66 -9.35
CA ALA A 247 -0.45 -11.91 -8.59
C ALA A 247 -1.81 -12.63 -8.58
N ALA A 248 -2.93 -11.91 -8.70
CA ALA A 248 -4.26 -12.50 -8.76
C ALA A 248 -4.46 -13.39 -10.00
N ALA A 249 -3.73 -13.13 -11.08
CA ALA A 249 -3.76 -13.93 -12.30
C ALA A 249 -2.61 -14.97 -12.38
N ASP A 250 -1.91 -15.26 -11.28
CA ASP A 250 -0.82 -16.23 -11.26
C ASP A 250 -1.33 -17.67 -11.32
N ASP A 251 -0.65 -18.52 -12.09
CA ASP A 251 -0.96 -19.95 -12.21
C ASP A 251 -0.71 -20.72 -10.90
N GLN A 252 0.13 -20.18 -10.01
CA GLN A 252 0.46 -20.82 -8.75
C GLN A 252 -0.48 -20.38 -7.64
N ARG A 253 -1.33 -21.31 -7.17
CA ARG A 253 -2.27 -21.07 -6.06
C ARG A 253 -1.60 -20.45 -4.83
N GLY A 254 -0.37 -20.86 -4.49
CA GLY A 254 0.36 -20.31 -3.35
C GLY A 254 0.64 -18.81 -3.47
N ILE A 255 0.94 -18.32 -4.67
CA ILE A 255 1.16 -16.89 -4.95
C ILE A 255 -0.16 -16.12 -4.81
N VAL A 256 -1.24 -16.62 -5.41
CA VAL A 256 -2.58 -16.00 -5.34
C VAL A 256 -3.03 -15.87 -3.89
N VAL A 257 -2.91 -16.95 -3.10
CA VAL A 257 -3.29 -16.96 -1.68
C VAL A 257 -2.43 -15.99 -0.86
N LEU A 258 -1.10 -16.01 -1.01
CA LEU A 258 -0.21 -15.10 -0.29
C LEU A 258 -0.49 -13.62 -0.60
N ALA A 259 -0.75 -13.30 -1.87
CA ALA A 259 -1.11 -11.95 -2.28
C ALA A 259 -2.46 -11.52 -1.70
N PHE A 260 -3.45 -12.41 -1.73
CA PHE A 260 -4.78 -12.12 -1.18
C PHE A 260 -4.75 -11.93 0.34
N GLU A 261 -4.06 -12.80 1.10
CA GLU A 261 -3.87 -12.64 2.55
C GLU A 261 -3.22 -11.29 2.89
N THR A 262 -2.27 -10.85 2.06
CA THR A 262 -1.64 -9.54 2.20
C THR A 262 -2.65 -8.41 1.98
N ILE A 263 -3.46 -8.48 0.92
CA ILE A 263 -4.52 -7.49 0.65
C ILE A 263 -5.58 -7.46 1.75
N GLU A 264 -6.02 -8.62 2.23
CA GLU A 264 -6.96 -8.75 3.35
C GLU A 264 -6.44 -7.99 4.58
N ARG A 265 -5.18 -8.23 4.96
CA ARG A 265 -4.55 -7.55 6.09
C ARG A 265 -4.49 -6.04 5.88
N ILE A 266 -4.08 -5.60 4.67
CA ILE A 266 -4.01 -4.18 4.31
C ILE A 266 -5.39 -3.51 4.45
N ILE A 267 -6.45 -4.12 3.91
CA ILE A 267 -7.80 -3.56 3.96
C ILE A 267 -8.32 -3.54 5.41
N ARG A 268 -8.08 -4.57 6.21
CA ARG A 268 -8.55 -4.61 7.60
C ARG A 268 -7.83 -3.59 8.50
N GLU A 269 -6.52 -3.48 8.37
CA GLU A 269 -5.67 -2.75 9.32
C GLU A 269 -5.31 -1.34 8.85
N HIS A 270 -5.37 -1.08 7.54
CA HIS A 270 -4.82 0.14 6.93
C HIS A 270 -5.79 0.84 5.97
N PHE A 271 -7.09 0.52 6.01
CA PHE A 271 -8.13 1.12 5.15
C PHE A 271 -8.03 2.64 5.02
N VAL A 272 -7.89 3.32 6.17
CA VAL A 272 -7.84 4.79 6.25
C VAL A 272 -6.69 5.35 5.41
N HIS A 273 -5.51 4.72 5.44
CA HIS A 273 -4.34 5.17 4.70
C HIS A 273 -4.52 5.06 3.17
N ILE A 274 -5.37 4.15 2.70
CA ILE A 274 -5.74 4.04 1.28
C ILE A 274 -6.65 5.21 0.91
N THR A 275 -7.69 5.46 1.71
CA THR A 275 -8.68 6.50 1.43
C THR A 275 -8.18 7.94 1.63
N GLU A 276 -7.22 8.17 2.52
CA GLU A 276 -6.63 9.50 2.78
C GLU A 276 -5.61 9.93 1.74
N THR A 277 -5.07 9.00 0.96
CA THR A 277 -4.00 9.32 0.02
C THR A 277 -4.56 10.01 -1.22
N ASP A 278 -5.44 9.30 -1.94
CA ASP A 278 -6.13 9.77 -3.14
C ASP A 278 -7.26 8.77 -3.46
N ALA A 279 -8.34 9.23 -4.08
CA ALA A 279 -9.44 8.38 -4.52
C ALA A 279 -8.99 7.34 -5.58
N THR A 280 -7.91 7.65 -6.32
CA THR A 280 -7.30 6.70 -7.26
C THR A 280 -6.74 5.46 -6.57
N ALA A 281 -6.15 5.60 -5.37
CA ALA A 281 -5.60 4.48 -4.61
C ALA A 281 -6.71 3.50 -4.15
N PHE A 282 -7.86 4.02 -3.74
CA PHE A 282 -9.02 3.18 -3.41
C PHE A 282 -9.58 2.49 -4.66
N THR A 283 -9.66 3.20 -5.79
CA THR A 283 -10.06 2.60 -7.06
C THR A 283 -9.13 1.45 -7.47
N ASP A 284 -7.81 1.63 -7.33
CA ASP A 284 -6.81 0.58 -7.56
C ASP A 284 -6.99 -0.61 -6.60
N CYS A 285 -7.35 -0.36 -5.33
CA CYS A 285 -7.69 -1.40 -4.36
C CYS A 285 -8.93 -2.21 -4.79
N VAL A 286 -10.00 -1.53 -5.21
CA VAL A 286 -11.22 -2.18 -5.73
C VAL A 286 -10.91 -3.02 -6.97
N ASN A 287 -10.16 -2.47 -7.94
CA ASN A 287 -9.72 -3.20 -9.12
C ASN A 287 -8.87 -4.42 -8.77
N CYS A 288 -8.02 -4.31 -7.75
CA CYS A 288 -7.24 -5.43 -7.23
C CYS A 288 -8.14 -6.54 -6.66
N LEU A 289 -9.18 -6.20 -5.88
CA LEU A 289 -10.14 -7.18 -5.37
C LEU A 289 -10.92 -7.85 -6.50
N ILE A 290 -11.37 -7.09 -7.50
CA ILE A 290 -12.05 -7.62 -8.69
C ILE A 290 -11.13 -8.62 -9.41
N ALA A 291 -9.84 -8.32 -9.56
CA ALA A 291 -8.91 -9.26 -10.16
C ALA A 291 -8.83 -10.60 -9.40
N PHE A 292 -8.89 -10.60 -8.07
CA PHE A 292 -8.95 -11.84 -7.26
C PHE A 292 -10.26 -12.60 -7.41
N THR A 293 -11.37 -11.92 -7.73
CA THR A 293 -12.61 -12.63 -8.07
C THR A 293 -12.45 -13.46 -9.35
N ASN A 294 -11.59 -13.04 -10.27
CA ASN A 294 -11.33 -13.73 -11.55
C ASN A 294 -10.24 -14.82 -11.46
N SER A 295 -9.69 -15.10 -10.28
CA SER A 295 -8.66 -16.14 -10.10
C SER A 295 -9.22 -17.56 -10.22
N ASP A 296 -8.79 -18.33 -11.23
CA ASP A 296 -9.23 -19.72 -11.42
C ASP A 296 -8.63 -20.71 -10.41
N CYS A 297 -7.47 -20.37 -9.82
CA CYS A 297 -6.71 -21.28 -8.97
C CYS A 297 -7.25 -21.44 -7.54
N SER A 298 -8.19 -20.58 -7.10
CA SER A 298 -8.70 -20.59 -5.72
C SER A 298 -10.10 -19.97 -5.60
N PRO A 299 -11.19 -20.77 -5.71
CA PRO A 299 -12.56 -20.24 -5.62
C PRO A 299 -12.87 -19.59 -4.27
N ASP A 300 -12.25 -20.07 -3.18
CA ASP A 300 -12.37 -19.47 -1.85
C ASP A 300 -11.85 -18.02 -1.84
N VAL A 301 -10.74 -17.75 -2.54
CA VAL A 301 -10.18 -16.40 -2.67
C VAL A 301 -11.13 -15.51 -3.46
N SER A 302 -11.73 -16.05 -4.54
CA SER A 302 -12.68 -15.30 -5.35
C SER A 302 -13.92 -14.87 -4.56
N LEU A 303 -14.51 -15.77 -3.78
CA LEU A 303 -15.67 -15.44 -2.93
C LEU A 303 -15.29 -14.51 -1.77
N ASN A 304 -14.12 -14.72 -1.16
CA ASN A 304 -13.63 -13.83 -0.11
C ASN A 304 -13.36 -12.43 -0.64
N ALA A 305 -12.87 -12.27 -1.87
CA ALA A 305 -12.66 -10.96 -2.48
C ALA A 305 -13.98 -10.17 -2.62
N ILE A 306 -15.09 -10.83 -2.95
CA ILE A 306 -16.43 -10.22 -2.96
C ILE A 306 -16.85 -9.81 -1.53
N ALA A 307 -16.58 -10.65 -0.53
CA ALA A 307 -16.83 -10.29 0.86
C ALA A 307 -15.99 -9.07 1.31
N PHE A 308 -14.78 -8.90 0.78
CA PHE A 308 -13.97 -7.71 1.00
C PHE A 308 -14.49 -6.46 0.29
N LEU A 309 -15.07 -6.59 -0.91
CA LEU A 309 -15.80 -5.48 -1.54
C LEU A 309 -16.97 -5.02 -0.65
N ARG A 310 -17.73 -5.96 -0.06
CA ARG A 310 -18.76 -5.64 0.94
C ARG A 310 -18.18 -4.93 2.16
N PHE A 311 -17.05 -5.41 2.67
CA PHE A 311 -16.37 -4.79 3.81
C PHE A 311 -15.94 -3.36 3.51
N CYS A 312 -15.39 -3.10 2.32
CA CYS A 312 -15.05 -1.76 1.86
C CYS A 312 -16.28 -0.84 1.87
N ALA A 313 -17.43 -1.30 1.35
CA ALA A 313 -18.68 -0.53 1.38
C ALA A 313 -19.13 -0.18 2.81
N LEU A 314 -19.04 -1.15 3.74
CA LEU A 314 -19.36 -0.92 5.14
C LEU A 314 -18.43 0.13 5.78
N LYS A 315 -17.12 0.05 5.49
CA LYS A 315 -16.15 1.05 5.96
C LYS A 315 -16.40 2.45 5.40
N LEU A 316 -16.77 2.55 4.12
CA LEU A 316 -17.16 3.83 3.52
C LEU A 316 -18.42 4.40 4.19
N ALA A 317 -19.42 3.56 4.49
CA ALA A 317 -20.65 3.98 5.15
C ALA A 317 -20.47 4.41 6.62
N ASP A 318 -19.56 3.74 7.34
CA ASP A 318 -19.18 4.11 8.72
C ASP A 318 -18.44 5.45 8.81
N GLY A 319 -18.14 6.09 7.67
CA GLY A 319 -17.36 7.31 7.62
C GLY A 319 -15.87 7.10 7.84
N SER A 320 -15.35 5.91 7.51
CA SER A 320 -13.90 5.66 7.48
C SER A 320 -13.21 6.36 6.30
N LEU A 321 -13.90 7.29 5.64
CA LEU A 321 -13.31 8.26 4.73
C LEU A 321 -12.37 9.11 5.57
N GLY A 322 -11.07 8.85 5.44
CA GLY A 322 -10.13 9.69 6.16
C GLY A 322 -10.20 11.13 5.67
N ASN A 323 -9.72 12.07 6.49
CA ASN A 323 -9.85 13.49 6.23
C ASN A 323 -9.02 13.86 4.99
N LEU A 324 -9.63 13.79 3.82
CA LEU A 324 -9.21 14.56 2.66
C LEU A 324 -9.58 16.01 2.96
N ASP A 325 -8.85 16.62 3.90
CA ASP A 325 -9.05 18.02 4.27
C ASP A 325 -9.09 18.85 2.98
N GLU A 326 -10.16 19.64 2.87
CA GLU A 326 -10.29 20.79 1.98
C GLU A 326 -8.94 21.52 1.87
N PRO A 327 -8.60 22.10 0.70
CA PRO A 327 -7.30 22.71 0.47
C PRO A 327 -6.96 23.63 1.64
N ARG A 328 -5.95 23.24 2.43
CA ARG A 328 -5.43 24.05 3.54
C ARG A 328 -5.04 25.40 2.98
N GLN A 329 -5.91 26.37 3.17
CA GLN A 329 -5.62 27.76 2.86
C GLN A 329 -4.46 28.12 3.79
N GLU A 330 -3.26 28.21 3.21
CA GLU A 330 -2.07 28.68 3.89
C GLU A 330 -2.39 30.08 4.43
N SER A 331 -2.65 30.14 5.74
CA SER A 331 -2.68 31.39 6.49
C SER A 331 -1.26 31.94 6.52
N LEU A 332 -0.94 32.75 5.52
CA LEU A 332 0.15 33.71 5.58
C LEU A 332 -0.34 34.88 6.42
N GLY A 333 0.23 35.00 7.62
CA GLY A 333 -0.07 36.08 8.54
C GLY A 333 0.40 37.46 8.05
N ASP A 334 -0.37 38.44 8.52
CA ASP A 334 -0.09 39.88 8.73
C ASP A 334 -0.04 40.84 7.53
N THR A 335 -1.07 41.69 7.41
CA THR A 335 -1.09 43.02 8.09
C THR A 335 -2.42 43.76 7.91
N ASP A 336 -2.71 44.60 8.91
CA ASP A 336 -3.89 45.45 9.16
C ASP A 336 -4.54 46.18 7.96
N ALA A 337 -5.88 46.19 7.91
CA ALA A 337 -6.70 47.43 7.95
C ALA A 337 -8.22 47.18 7.85
N ALA A 338 -8.95 47.75 8.82
CA ALA A 338 -10.28 48.38 8.74
C ALA A 338 -11.57 47.51 8.64
N LEU A 339 -12.24 47.41 9.80
CA LEU A 339 -13.58 47.95 10.11
C LEU A 339 -14.75 47.63 9.13
N GLU A 340 -15.66 46.73 9.51
CA GLU A 340 -16.99 47.01 10.09
C GLU A 340 -17.99 45.83 9.94
N ALA A 341 -18.88 45.72 10.95
CA ALA A 341 -20.16 45.02 11.00
C ALA A 341 -20.20 43.48 11.17
N ALA A 342 -20.07 43.02 12.42
CA ALA A 342 -20.52 41.70 12.86
C ALA A 342 -21.70 41.81 13.85
N ALA A 343 -22.84 41.24 13.47
CA ALA A 343 -23.92 40.89 14.40
C ALA A 343 -23.73 39.43 14.88
N PRO A 344 -23.99 39.10 16.15
CA PRO A 344 -23.74 37.76 16.65
C PRO A 344 -24.94 36.84 16.37
N SER A 345 -24.72 35.73 15.66
CA SER A 345 -25.62 34.58 15.67
C SER A 345 -24.92 33.45 16.43
N GLU A 346 -25.35 33.23 17.66
CA GLU A 346 -25.02 32.04 18.45
C GLU A 346 -25.57 30.80 17.72
N ALA A 347 -24.68 29.95 17.22
CA ALA A 347 -24.98 28.56 16.91
C ALA A 347 -24.05 27.69 17.74
N ALA A 348 -24.65 26.96 18.69
CA ALA A 348 -23.98 26.04 19.58
C ALA A 348 -23.22 24.95 18.79
N PRO A 349 -22.11 24.41 19.33
CA PRO A 349 -21.43 23.28 18.72
C PRO A 349 -22.31 22.04 18.88
N SER A 350 -22.87 21.53 17.78
CA SER A 350 -23.52 20.23 17.78
C SER A 350 -22.47 19.14 17.91
N GLU A 351 -22.59 18.37 18.99
CA GLU A 351 -21.84 17.12 19.19
C GLU A 351 -22.11 16.21 17.98
N ARG A 352 -21.09 15.98 17.14
CA ARG A 352 -21.18 15.05 16.01
C ARG A 352 -21.41 13.64 16.53
N GLU A 353 -22.62 13.10 16.35
CA GLU A 353 -22.89 11.68 16.55
C GLU A 353 -21.96 10.86 15.63
N LYS A 354 -21.12 10.03 16.24
CA LYS A 354 -20.37 8.98 15.53
C LYS A 354 -21.39 8.01 14.92
N GLY A 355 -21.44 7.92 13.60
CA GLY A 355 -22.09 6.79 12.92
C GLY A 355 -22.89 7.10 11.67
N THR A 356 -22.98 8.34 11.19
CA THR A 356 -23.58 8.61 9.88
C THR A 356 -22.83 9.75 9.21
N THR A 357 -21.91 9.43 8.30
CA THR A 357 -21.47 10.46 7.35
C THR A 357 -22.64 10.78 6.44
N CYS A 358 -23.13 12.02 6.53
CA CYS A 358 -24.03 12.56 5.51
C CYS A 358 -23.30 12.48 4.16
N PHE A 359 -23.70 11.55 3.29
CA PHE A 359 -23.15 11.46 1.94
C PHE A 359 -23.58 12.72 1.21
N THR A 360 -22.59 13.47 0.74
CA THR A 360 -22.80 14.64 -0.11
C THR A 360 -22.47 14.25 -1.55
N ASP A 361 -23.09 14.91 -2.53
CA ASP A 361 -22.70 14.82 -3.94
C ASP A 361 -21.27 15.35 -4.21
N ALA A 362 -20.45 15.59 -3.18
CA ALA A 362 -19.07 15.94 -3.36
C ALA A 362 -18.35 14.84 -4.14
N ASP A 363 -17.55 15.27 -5.10
CA ASP A 363 -16.85 14.39 -6.05
C ASP A 363 -16.11 13.25 -5.34
N VAL A 364 -15.56 13.53 -4.15
CA VAL A 364 -14.88 12.57 -3.28
C VAL A 364 -15.75 11.34 -2.97
N HIS A 365 -17.00 11.51 -2.56
CA HIS A 365 -17.86 10.36 -2.23
C HIS A 365 -18.21 9.55 -3.47
N VAL A 366 -18.45 10.22 -4.59
CA VAL A 366 -18.71 9.57 -5.88
C VAL A 366 -17.51 8.74 -6.34
N TYR A 367 -16.29 9.28 -6.20
CA TYR A 367 -15.06 8.58 -6.58
C TYR A 367 -14.77 7.33 -5.73
N PHE A 368 -15.31 7.22 -4.52
CA PHE A 368 -15.18 6.01 -3.69
C PHE A 368 -16.30 5.00 -3.96
N TRP A 369 -17.56 5.45 -3.96
CA TRP A 369 -18.69 4.54 -4.07
C TRP A 369 -18.87 3.98 -5.49
N PHE A 370 -18.63 4.79 -6.52
CA PHE A 370 -18.91 4.38 -7.90
C PHE A 370 -18.03 3.23 -8.38
N PRO A 371 -16.69 3.22 -8.22
CA PRO A 371 -15.87 2.09 -8.65
C PRO A 371 -16.26 0.79 -7.95
N LEU A 372 -16.65 0.86 -6.67
CA LEU A 372 -17.08 -0.30 -5.90
C LEU A 372 -18.38 -0.90 -6.45
N LEU A 373 -19.39 -0.06 -6.70
CA LEU A 373 -20.68 -0.50 -7.26
C LEU A 373 -20.55 -0.98 -8.70
N ALA A 374 -19.73 -0.29 -9.51
CA ALA A 374 -19.40 -0.67 -10.89
C ALA A 374 -18.73 -2.05 -10.92
N GLY A 375 -17.73 -2.27 -10.07
CA GLY A 375 -17.07 -3.56 -9.94
C GLY A 375 -18.02 -4.69 -9.57
N LEU A 376 -18.90 -4.47 -8.59
CA LEU A 376 -19.91 -5.48 -8.21
C LEU A 376 -20.91 -5.75 -9.33
N SER A 377 -21.33 -4.72 -10.08
CA SER A 377 -22.21 -4.88 -11.24
C SER A 377 -21.56 -5.70 -12.34
N GLU A 378 -20.28 -5.45 -12.66
CA GLU A 378 -19.52 -6.25 -13.63
C GLU A 378 -19.52 -7.74 -13.25
N LEU A 379 -19.34 -8.05 -11.97
CA LEU A 379 -19.33 -9.43 -11.48
C LEU A 379 -20.69 -10.14 -11.53
N THR A 380 -21.79 -9.40 -11.71
CA THR A 380 -23.11 -10.02 -11.95
C THR A 380 -23.21 -10.71 -13.30
N PHE A 381 -22.27 -10.45 -14.22
CA PHE A 381 -22.16 -11.08 -15.54
C PHE A 381 -21.10 -12.20 -15.60
N ASP A 382 -20.47 -12.55 -14.47
CA ASP A 382 -19.44 -13.60 -14.41
C ASP A 382 -19.99 -14.96 -14.89
N PRO A 383 -19.24 -15.80 -15.63
CA PRO A 383 -19.73 -17.11 -16.06
C PRO A 383 -20.05 -18.08 -14.91
N ARG A 384 -19.47 -17.88 -13.72
CA ARG A 384 -19.64 -18.75 -12.54
C ARG A 384 -20.85 -18.33 -11.70
N PRO A 385 -21.85 -19.21 -11.50
CA PRO A 385 -23.11 -18.86 -10.83
C PRO A 385 -22.94 -18.44 -9.36
N GLU A 386 -21.94 -18.98 -8.67
CA GLU A 386 -21.60 -18.61 -7.29
C GLU A 386 -21.08 -17.18 -7.18
N ILE A 387 -20.27 -16.72 -8.14
CA ILE A 387 -19.75 -15.35 -8.21
C ILE A 387 -20.89 -14.38 -8.51
N ARG A 388 -21.69 -14.67 -9.54
CA ARG A 388 -22.86 -13.85 -9.89
C ARG A 388 -23.81 -13.67 -8.71
N ARG A 389 -24.19 -14.77 -8.04
CA ARG A 389 -25.11 -14.73 -6.91
C ARG A 389 -24.55 -13.88 -5.76
N SER A 390 -23.29 -14.13 -5.38
CA SER A 390 -22.64 -13.40 -4.29
C SER A 390 -22.52 -11.90 -4.62
N ALA A 391 -22.09 -11.56 -5.83
CA ALA A 391 -21.98 -10.17 -6.28
C ALA A 391 -23.33 -9.45 -6.28
N LEU A 392 -24.38 -10.10 -6.79
CA LEU A 392 -25.74 -9.56 -6.83
C LEU A 392 -26.28 -9.33 -5.41
N GLU A 393 -26.13 -10.31 -4.52
CA GLU A 393 -26.54 -10.21 -3.12
C GLU A 393 -25.82 -9.04 -2.42
N VAL A 394 -24.50 -8.93 -2.59
CA VAL A 394 -23.71 -7.84 -2.00
C VAL A 394 -24.10 -6.48 -2.58
N LEU A 395 -24.27 -6.37 -3.90
CA LEU A 395 -24.67 -5.12 -4.56
C LEU A 395 -26.03 -4.63 -4.03
N PHE A 396 -27.04 -5.49 -4.03
CA PHE A 396 -28.38 -5.10 -3.58
C PHE A 396 -28.45 -4.88 -2.06
N ASP A 397 -27.67 -5.61 -1.26
CA ASP A 397 -27.53 -5.33 0.16
C ASP A 397 -26.95 -3.92 0.38
N ILE A 398 -25.88 -3.55 -0.33
CA ILE A 398 -25.27 -2.21 -0.22
C ILE A 398 -26.29 -1.13 -0.57
N LEU A 399 -26.98 -1.27 -1.71
CA LEU A 399 -28.00 -0.30 -2.13
C LEU A 399 -29.16 -0.21 -1.15
N LYS A 400 -29.59 -1.34 -0.57
CA LYS A 400 -30.67 -1.39 0.41
C LYS A 400 -30.30 -0.75 1.75
N PHE A 401 -29.09 -0.99 2.25
CA PHE A 401 -28.68 -0.54 3.59
C PHE A 401 -28.03 0.86 3.60
N HIS A 402 -27.43 1.28 2.49
CA HIS A 402 -26.69 2.54 2.42
C HIS A 402 -27.24 3.52 1.37
N GLY A 403 -28.14 3.06 0.50
CA GLY A 403 -28.69 3.88 -0.57
C GLY A 403 -29.54 5.06 -0.09
N ASP A 404 -30.12 5.01 1.11
CA ASP A 404 -30.83 6.15 1.69
C ASP A 404 -29.91 7.37 1.93
N ASN A 405 -28.60 7.14 2.04
CA ASN A 405 -27.62 8.21 2.16
C ASN A 405 -27.27 8.82 0.80
N PHE A 406 -27.48 8.11 -0.30
CA PHE A 406 -27.11 8.59 -1.63
C PHE A 406 -28.01 9.76 -2.06
N SER A 407 -27.38 10.77 -2.65
CA SER A 407 -28.09 11.89 -3.26
C SER A 407 -28.95 11.42 -4.45
N ALA A 408 -29.92 12.24 -4.84
CA ALA A 408 -30.70 11.96 -6.05
C ALA A 408 -29.84 11.93 -7.33
N GLY A 409 -28.81 12.79 -7.42
CA GLY A 409 -27.90 12.84 -8.56
C GLY A 409 -27.02 11.59 -8.67
N PHE A 410 -26.49 11.10 -7.55
CA PHE A 410 -25.73 9.87 -7.51
C PHE A 410 -26.61 8.66 -7.80
N TRP A 411 -27.84 8.61 -7.25
CA TRP A 411 -28.81 7.57 -7.57
C TRP A 411 -29.14 7.48 -9.05
N ALA A 412 -29.25 8.60 -9.76
CA ALA A 412 -29.45 8.59 -11.21
C ALA A 412 -28.29 7.89 -11.94
N ARG A 413 -27.04 8.18 -11.53
CA ARG A 413 -25.85 7.49 -12.09
C ARG A 413 -25.82 6.01 -11.75
N VAL A 414 -26.16 5.64 -10.51
CA VAL A 414 -26.27 4.23 -10.09
C VAL A 414 -27.34 3.52 -10.92
N TYR A 415 -28.51 4.15 -11.10
CA TYR A 415 -29.58 3.57 -11.90
C TYR A 415 -29.13 3.32 -13.35
N ASP A 416 -28.59 4.34 -14.02
CA ASP A 416 -28.23 4.28 -15.43
C ASP A 416 -27.02 3.38 -15.71
N SER A 417 -25.98 3.44 -14.87
CA SER A 417 -24.69 2.78 -15.15
C SER A 417 -24.49 1.45 -14.42
N ILE A 418 -25.22 1.20 -13.33
CA ILE A 418 -25.03 0.01 -12.48
C ILE A 418 -26.21 -0.94 -12.60
N LEU A 419 -27.44 -0.43 -12.45
CA LEU A 419 -28.65 -1.27 -12.36
C LEU A 419 -29.27 -1.58 -13.72
N LEU A 420 -29.42 -0.57 -14.59
CA LEU A 420 -30.06 -0.74 -15.89
C LEU A 420 -29.39 -1.83 -16.75
N PRO A 421 -28.05 -1.91 -16.85
CA PRO A 421 -27.39 -2.99 -17.60
C PRO A 421 -27.75 -4.40 -17.11
N ILE A 422 -27.91 -4.59 -15.81
CA ILE A 422 -28.29 -5.89 -15.21
C ILE A 422 -29.69 -6.29 -15.67
N PHE A 423 -30.65 -5.36 -15.61
CA PHE A 423 -32.02 -5.63 -16.03
C PHE A 423 -32.16 -5.84 -17.54
N ASP A 424 -31.42 -5.08 -18.34
CA ASP A 424 -31.44 -5.22 -19.80
C ASP A 424 -30.86 -6.56 -20.24
N HIS A 425 -29.81 -7.05 -19.57
CA HIS A 425 -29.27 -8.39 -19.81
C HIS A 425 -30.27 -9.49 -19.48
N VAL A 426 -30.91 -9.44 -18.31
CA VAL A 426 -31.96 -10.41 -17.95
C VAL A 426 -33.13 -10.36 -18.94
N ARG A 427 -33.52 -9.17 -19.41
CA ARG A 427 -34.57 -9.03 -20.44
C ARG A 427 -34.15 -9.67 -21.76
N ALA A 428 -32.90 -9.52 -22.17
CA ALA A 428 -32.37 -10.14 -23.39
C ALA A 428 -32.37 -11.67 -23.29
N GLU A 429 -31.91 -12.23 -22.17
CA GLU A 429 -31.92 -13.69 -21.95
C GLU A 429 -33.34 -14.29 -21.99
N LEU A 430 -34.30 -13.66 -21.30
CA LEU A 430 -35.69 -14.12 -21.32
C LEU A 430 -36.36 -13.97 -22.69
N GLY A 431 -36.01 -12.92 -23.44
CA GLY A 431 -36.53 -12.69 -24.79
C GLY A 431 -36.01 -13.68 -25.84
N GLU A 432 -34.81 -14.26 -25.62
CA GLU A 432 -34.26 -15.32 -26.46
C GLU A 432 -34.88 -16.70 -26.13
N GLU A 433 -35.18 -16.98 -24.86
CA GLU A 433 -35.89 -18.20 -24.44
C GLU A 433 -37.32 -18.29 -25.00
N ASP A 434 -38.01 -17.16 -25.17
CA ASP A 434 -39.35 -17.10 -25.78
C ASP A 434 -39.33 -17.23 -27.33
N ALA A 435 -38.16 -17.18 -27.96
CA ALA A 435 -37.98 -17.19 -29.42
C ALA A 435 -37.39 -18.50 -30.00
N GLY A 436 -36.97 -19.44 -29.14
CA GLY A 436 -36.47 -20.79 -29.52
C GLY A 436 -37.51 -21.87 -29.24
#